data_AF-A0A8J2YCF7-F1
#
_entry.id   AF-A0A8J2YCF7-F1
#
_cell.length_a   1.000
_cell.length_b   1.000
_cell.length_c   1.000
_cell.angle_alpha   90.00
_cell.angle_beta   90.00
_cell.angle_gamma   90.00
#
_symmetry.space_group_name_H-M   'P 1'
#
loop_
_entity.id
_entity.type
_entity.pdbx_description
1 polymer ?
#
loop_
_entity_poly.entity_id
_entity_poly.type
_entity_poly.pdbx_seq_one_letter_code
_entity_poly.pdbx_strand_id
1 'polypeptide(L)'
;MNFEVYQIIVPIIGLFSIVLTLKSHRGGNNTLFETLFWVLFWLSVCVLAIIPDQITFFLSDLLGIKDNVNAIIFIGLALSFFIHFKTFVTIKKQNKQITDLVRKTALEIEKLQNFNQ
;
A
#
# COMPACT_ATOMS: atom_id res chain seq x y z
N MET A 1 -36.52 -5.70 1.17
CA MET A 1 -35.11 -5.68 0.75
C MET A 1 -34.36 -4.94 1.83
N ASN A 2 -33.73 -5.65 2.77
CA ASN A 2 -33.00 -5.02 3.87
C ASN A 2 -31.67 -4.54 3.29
N PHE A 3 -31.53 -3.22 3.09
CA PHE A 3 -30.25 -2.64 2.71
C PHE A 3 -29.30 -2.79 3.89
N GLU A 4 -28.36 -3.72 3.78
CA GLU A 4 -27.32 -3.84 4.78
C GLU A 4 -26.40 -2.62 4.70
N VAL A 5 -26.08 -2.06 5.86
CA VAL A 5 -25.37 -0.78 6.01
C VAL A 5 -24.03 -0.75 5.24
N TYR A 6 -23.39 -1.92 5.08
CA TYR A 6 -22.14 -2.05 4.33
C TYR A 6 -22.29 -1.75 2.82
N GLN A 7 -23.44 -2.03 2.23
CA GLN A 7 -23.69 -1.83 0.79
C GLN A 7 -23.80 -0.34 0.41
N ILE A 8 -24.03 0.54 1.39
CA ILE A 8 -24.12 2.00 1.18
C ILE A 8 -22.81 2.70 1.56
N ILE A 9 -22.17 2.26 2.64
CA ILE A 9 -20.94 2.88 3.15
C ILE A 9 -19.76 2.65 2.20
N VAL A 10 -19.60 1.44 1.67
CA VAL A 10 -18.42 1.09 0.86
C VAL A 10 -18.38 1.84 -0.49
N PRO A 11 -19.49 1.99 -1.23
CA PRO A 11 -19.50 2.83 -2.44
C PRO A 11 -19.20 4.30 -2.18
N ILE A 12 -19.69 4.87 -1.07
CA ILE A 12 -19.42 6.26 -0.70
C ILE A 12 -17.93 6.47 -0.42
N ILE A 13 -17.30 5.54 0.31
CA ILE A 13 -15.86 5.57 0.57
C ILE A 13 -15.07 5.41 -0.73
N GLY A 14 -15.45 4.47 -1.60
CA GLY A 14 -14.81 4.29 -2.91
C GLY A 14 -14.86 5.55 -3.78
N LEU A 15 -16.01 6.23 -3.81
CA LEU A 15 -16.21 7.46 -4.58
C LEU A 15 -15.37 8.62 -4.01
N PHE A 16 -15.30 8.76 -2.68
CA PHE A 16 -14.42 9.72 -2.01
C PHE A 16 -12.94 9.48 -2.31
N SER A 17 -12.52 8.20 -2.31
CA SER A 17 -11.14 7.81 -2.60
C SER A 17 -10.73 8.05 -4.06
N ILE A 18 -11.63 7.85 -5.02
CA ILE A 18 -11.40 8.21 -6.42
C ILE A 18 -11.15 9.73 -6.53
N VAL A 19 -11.95 10.54 -5.84
CA VAL A 19 -11.78 12.01 -5.83
C VAL A 19 -10.44 12.42 -5.21
N LEU A 20 -10.03 11.78 -4.12
CA LEU A 20 -8.71 12.00 -3.49
C LEU A 20 -7.54 11.62 -4.41
N THR A 21 -7.65 10.49 -5.11
CA THR A 21 -6.62 10.01 -6.04
C THR A 21 -6.47 10.96 -7.23
N LEU A 22 -7.59 11.42 -7.80
CA LEU A 22 -7.61 12.42 -8.88
C LEU A 22 -7.05 13.77 -8.43
N LYS A 23 -7.33 14.19 -7.19
CA LYS A 23 -6.77 15.42 -6.62
C LYS A 23 -5.26 15.32 -6.39
N SER A 24 -4.77 14.14 -5.99
CA SER A 24 -3.34 13.86 -5.79
C SER A 24 -2.54 13.89 -7.10
N HIS A 25 -3.15 13.46 -8.22
CA HIS A 25 -2.53 13.51 -9.55
C HIS A 25 -2.26 14.95 -10.03
N ARG A 26 -3.11 15.90 -9.66
CA ARG A 26 -3.02 17.31 -10.11
C ARG A 26 -1.85 18.09 -9.46
N GLY A 27 -1.20 17.51 -8.44
CA GLY A 27 -0.05 18.10 -7.74
C GLY A 27 1.33 17.68 -8.28
N GLY A 28 1.41 16.84 -9.32
CA GLY A 28 2.69 16.47 -9.96
C GLY A 28 3.58 15.46 -9.20
N ASN A 29 3.17 15.03 -8.00
CA ASN A 29 3.99 14.15 -7.14
C ASN A 29 3.86 12.65 -7.45
N ASN A 30 2.88 12.24 -8.25
CA ASN A 30 2.62 10.83 -8.53
C ASN A 30 2.71 10.53 -10.02
N THR A 31 3.36 9.43 -10.34
CA THR A 31 3.48 8.92 -11.71
C THR A 31 2.10 8.48 -12.22
N LEU A 32 1.80 8.65 -13.52
CA LEU A 32 0.55 8.17 -14.13
C LEU A 32 0.23 6.71 -13.78
N PHE A 33 1.27 5.89 -13.65
CA PHE A 33 1.17 4.48 -13.28
C PHE A 33 0.65 4.26 -11.84
N GLU A 34 1.08 5.09 -10.88
CA GLU A 34 0.65 5.01 -9.48
C GLU A 34 -0.82 5.43 -9.33
N THR A 35 -1.23 6.43 -10.12
CA THR A 35 -2.63 6.88 -10.16
C THR A 35 -3.53 5.78 -10.72
N LEU A 36 -3.10 5.13 -11.81
CA LEU A 36 -3.84 4.02 -12.41
C LEU A 36 -3.94 2.82 -11.45
N PHE A 37 -2.85 2.48 -10.76
CA PHE A 37 -2.84 1.41 -9.75
C PHE A 37 -3.84 1.69 -8.62
N TRP A 38 -3.87 2.92 -8.10
CA TRP A 38 -4.82 3.30 -7.06
C TRP A 38 -6.27 3.28 -7.52
N VAL A 39 -6.57 3.75 -8.73
CA VAL A 39 -7.92 3.68 -9.31
C VAL A 39 -8.38 2.22 -9.45
N LEU A 40 -7.50 1.35 -9.96
CA LEU A 40 -7.80 -0.07 -10.15
C LEU A 40 -8.01 -0.79 -8.80
N PHE A 41 -7.23 -0.42 -7.79
CA PHE A 41 -7.40 -0.89 -6.42
C PHE A 41 -8.77 -0.51 -5.85
N TRP A 42 -9.17 0.77 -5.92
CA TRP A 42 -10.48 1.22 -5.43
C TRP A 42 -11.63 0.58 -6.19
N LEU A 43 -11.48 0.38 -7.50
CA LEU A 43 -12.47 -0.33 -8.33
C LEU A 43 -12.60 -1.79 -7.88
N SER A 44 -11.50 -2.47 -7.58
CA SER A 44 -11.52 -3.83 -7.01
C SER A 44 -12.24 -3.88 -5.66
N VAL A 45 -12.05 -2.87 -4.81
CA VAL A 45 -12.74 -2.77 -3.50
C VAL A 45 -14.25 -2.56 -3.69
N CYS A 46 -14.66 -1.73 -4.65
CA CYS A 46 -16.07 -1.56 -4.98
C CYS A 46 -16.70 -2.85 -5.51
N VAL A 47 -16.00 -3.60 -6.37
CA VAL A 47 -16.47 -4.89 -6.89
C VAL A 47 -16.61 -5.93 -5.77
N LEU A 48 -15.63 -6.00 -4.86
CA LEU A 48 -15.67 -6.86 -3.67
C LEU A 48 -16.89 -6.57 -2.77
N ALA A 49 -17.30 -5.30 -2.67
CA ALA A 49 -18.44 -4.90 -1.84
C ALA A 49 -19.80 -5.28 -2.44
N ILE A 50 -19.88 -5.38 -3.77
CA ILE A 50 -21.13 -5.65 -4.49
C ILE A 50 -21.38 -7.17 -4.60
N ILE A 51 -20.32 -8.00 -4.64
CA ILE A 51 -20.44 -9.47 -4.76
C ILE A 51 -19.59 -10.16 -3.68
N PRO A 52 -20.08 -10.25 -2.43
CA PRO A 52 -19.36 -10.91 -1.35
C PRO A 52 -19.25 -12.43 -1.55
N ASP A 53 -20.25 -13.08 -2.15
CA ASP A 53 -20.35 -14.55 -2.11
C ASP A 53 -19.37 -15.28 -3.06
N GLN A 54 -19.16 -14.77 -4.28
CA GLN A 54 -18.35 -15.48 -5.29
C GLN A 54 -16.86 -15.46 -4.99
N ILE A 55 -16.34 -14.32 -4.52
CA ILE A 55 -14.91 -14.17 -4.22
C ILE A 55 -14.57 -14.93 -2.94
N THR A 56 -15.46 -14.88 -1.96
CA THR A 56 -15.21 -15.56 -0.70
C THR A 56 -15.29 -17.08 -0.83
N PHE A 57 -16.19 -17.59 -1.69
CA PHE A 57 -16.23 -19.02 -2.03
C PHE A 57 -14.93 -19.49 -2.72
N PHE A 58 -14.40 -18.72 -3.68
CA PHE A 58 -13.14 -19.04 -4.36
C PHE A 58 -11.94 -19.05 -3.38
N LEU A 59 -11.89 -18.10 -2.46
CA LEU A 59 -10.82 -18.01 -1.46
C LEU A 59 -10.90 -19.14 -0.42
N SER A 60 -12.11 -19.49 0.00
CA SER A 60 -12.34 -20.60 0.93
C SER A 60 -12.07 -21.96 0.32
N ASP A 61 -12.32 -22.16 -0.97
CA ASP A 61 -11.98 -23.41 -1.69
C ASP A 61 -10.46 -23.57 -1.86
N LEU A 62 -9.75 -22.48 -2.15
CA LEU A 62 -8.29 -22.50 -2.30
C LEU A 62 -7.56 -22.73 -0.95
N LEU A 63 -8.12 -22.24 0.16
CA LEU A 63 -7.47 -22.28 1.49
C LEU A 63 -8.05 -23.33 2.45
N GLY A 64 -9.20 -23.93 2.14
CA GLY A 64 -9.87 -24.91 3.00
C GLY A 64 -10.47 -24.34 4.30
N ILE A 65 -10.67 -23.02 4.39
CA ILE A 65 -11.22 -22.36 5.59
C ILE A 65 -12.73 -22.26 5.46
N LYS A 66 -13.45 -22.98 6.35
CA LYS A 66 -14.92 -23.07 6.40
C LYS A 66 -15.63 -21.73 6.61
N ASP A 67 -14.95 -20.76 7.21
CA ASP A 67 -15.48 -19.42 7.45
C ASP A 67 -14.89 -18.41 6.46
N ASN A 68 -15.75 -18.08 5.51
CA ASN A 68 -15.58 -17.18 4.39
C ASN A 68 -14.93 -15.83 4.80
N VAL A 69 -15.46 -15.17 5.82
CA VAL A 69 -14.98 -13.83 6.23
C VAL A 69 -13.59 -13.92 6.86
N ASN A 70 -13.36 -14.96 7.64
CA ASN A 70 -12.11 -15.15 8.36
C ASN A 70 -10.94 -15.39 7.39
N ALA A 71 -11.16 -16.14 6.30
CA ALA A 71 -10.15 -16.40 5.28
C ALA A 71 -9.60 -15.09 4.66
N ILE A 72 -10.48 -14.15 4.32
CA ILE A 72 -10.10 -12.85 3.77
C ILE A 72 -9.28 -12.04 4.78
N ILE A 73 -9.69 -12.03 6.05
CA ILE A 73 -8.99 -11.31 7.11
C ILE A 73 -7.57 -11.88 7.28
N PHE A 74 -7.41 -13.20 7.33
CA PHE A 74 -6.10 -13.84 7.47
C PHE A 74 -5.17 -13.53 6.30
N ILE A 75 -5.66 -13.60 5.05
CA ILE A 75 -4.84 -13.23 3.88
C ILE A 75 -4.50 -11.74 3.91
N GLY A 76 -5.47 -10.88 4.18
CA GLY A 76 -5.27 -9.44 4.26
C GLY A 76 -4.23 -9.08 5.31
N LEU A 77 -4.28 -9.73 6.48
CA LEU A 77 -3.28 -9.58 7.53
C LEU A 77 -1.91 -10.10 7.10
N ALA A 78 -1.83 -11.29 6.51
CA ALA A 78 -0.55 -11.87 6.06
C ALA A 78 0.12 -10.98 4.99
N LEU A 79 -0.65 -10.54 3.98
CA LEU A 79 -0.18 -9.65 2.94
C LEU A 79 0.23 -8.29 3.50
N SER A 80 -0.57 -7.74 4.42
CA SER A 80 -0.25 -6.50 5.11
C SER A 80 1.08 -6.63 5.86
N PHE A 81 1.26 -7.66 6.67
CA PHE A 81 2.53 -7.91 7.37
C PHE A 81 3.70 -8.04 6.41
N PHE A 82 3.52 -8.73 5.28
CA PHE A 82 4.55 -8.86 4.25
C PHE A 82 4.95 -7.51 3.65
N ILE A 83 3.97 -6.67 3.30
CA ILE A 83 4.22 -5.33 2.77
C ILE A 83 4.93 -4.47 3.82
N HIS A 84 4.45 -4.47 5.07
CA HIS A 84 5.09 -3.74 6.18
C HIS A 84 6.53 -4.19 6.39
N PHE A 85 6.80 -5.50 6.36
CA PHE A 85 8.15 -6.04 6.46
C PHE A 85 9.05 -5.57 5.31
N LYS A 86 8.57 -5.60 4.06
CA LYS A 86 9.33 -5.10 2.91
C LYS A 86 9.65 -3.61 3.04
N THR A 87 8.68 -2.82 3.51
CA THR A 87 8.88 -1.39 3.78
C THR A 87 9.93 -1.19 4.86
N PHE A 88 9.86 -1.94 5.96
CA PHE A 88 10.85 -1.88 7.05
C PHE A 88 12.27 -2.21 6.56
N VAL A 89 12.44 -3.25 5.74
CA VAL A 89 13.73 -3.60 5.12
C VAL A 89 14.25 -2.47 4.23
N THR A 90 13.36 -1.82 3.47
CA THR A 90 13.70 -0.70 2.59
C THR A 90 14.17 0.50 3.40
N ILE A 91 13.47 0.85 4.47
CA ILE A 91 13.87 1.91 5.42
C ILE A 91 15.24 1.61 6.01
N LYS A 92 15.48 0.37 6.44
CA LYS A 92 16.78 -0.05 6.98
C LYS A 92 17.92 0.13 5.96
N LYS A 93 17.68 -0.22 4.69
CA LYS A 93 18.65 -0.02 3.61
C LYS A 93 18.94 1.47 3.38
N GLN A 94 17.90 2.31 3.37
CA GLN A 94 18.03 3.76 3.21
C GLN A 94 18.83 4.38 4.37
N ASN A 95 18.53 4.01 5.62
CA ASN A 95 19.29 4.48 6.78
C ASN A 95 20.79 4.13 6.68
N LYS A 96 21.10 2.90 6.25
CA LYS A 96 22.51 2.50 6.03
C LYS A 96 23.19 3.35 4.96
N GLN A 97 22.51 3.59 3.83
CA GLN A 97 23.05 4.43 2.75
C GLN A 97 23.32 5.85 3.24
N ILE A 98 22.43 6.43 4.04
CA ILE A 98 22.61 7.76 4.64
C ILE A 98 23.84 7.75 5.57
N THR A 99 23.98 6.75 6.45
CA THR A 99 25.15 6.64 7.33
C THR A 99 26.45 6.54 6.54
N ASP A 100 26.48 5.72 5.48
CA ASP A 100 27.65 5.55 4.64
C ASP A 100 28.00 6.84 3.88
N LEU A 101 26.99 7.58 3.40
CA LEU A 101 27.17 8.88 2.75
C LEU A 101 27.75 9.91 3.72
N VAL A 102 27.15 10.07 4.91
CA VAL A 102 27.64 11.01 5.93
C VAL A 102 29.09 10.71 6.30
N ARG A 103 29.44 9.43 6.47
CA ARG A 103 30.82 9.01 6.78
C ARG A 103 31.79 9.37 5.65
N LYS A 104 31.42 9.14 4.38
CA LYS A 104 32.25 9.51 3.23
C LYS A 104 32.45 11.01 3.15
N THR A 105 31.39 11.79 3.31
CA THR A 105 31.44 13.26 3.30
C THR A 105 32.32 13.80 4.43
N ALA A 106 32.23 13.24 5.64
CA ALA A 106 33.09 13.64 6.76
C ALA A 106 34.59 13.40 6.48
N LEU A 107 34.96 12.23 5.93
CA LEU A 107 36.33 11.91 5.55
C LEU A 107 36.85 12.79 4.40
N GLU A 108 35.98 13.16 3.47
CA GLU A 108 36.32 14.06 2.36
C GLU A 108 36.59 15.49 2.86
N ILE A 109 35.75 15.99 3.78
CA ILE A 109 35.95 17.29 4.43
C ILE A 109 37.29 17.32 5.19
N GLU A 110 37.60 16.27 5.96
CA GLU A 110 38.87 16.17 6.70
C GLU A 110 40.09 16.22 5.76
N LYS A 111 40.05 15.49 4.64
CA LYS A 111 41.14 15.52 3.64
C LYS A 111 41.32 16.90 3.02
N LEU A 112 40.23 17.60 2.71
CA LEU A 112 40.27 18.95 2.16
C LEU A 112 40.85 19.95 3.16
N GLN A 113 40.57 19.80 4.45
CA GLN A 113 41.15 20.66 5.49
C GLN A 113 42.66 20.42 5.64
N ASN A 114 43.10 19.15 5.63
CA ASN A 114 44.51 18.79 5.76
C ASN A 114 45.35 19.16 4.52
N PHE A 115 44.75 19.31 3.33
CA PHE A 115 45.47 19.73 2.12
C PHE A 115 45.69 21.25 2.04
N ASN A 116 44.88 22.04 2.74
CA ASN A 116 44.97 23.51 2.75
C ASN A 116 45.80 24.08 3.92
N GLN A 117 46.39 23.20 4.76
CA GLN A 117 47.35 23.53 5.81
C GLN A 117 48.77 23.18 5.35
#